data_AF-A0A7Z9UEW8-F1
#
_entry.id   AF-A0A7Z9UEW8-F1
#
_cell.length_a   1.000
_cell.length_b   1.000
_cell.length_c   1.000
_cell.angle_alpha   90.00
_cell.angle_beta   90.00
_cell.angle_gamma   90.00
#
_symmetry.space_group_name_H-M   'P 1'
#
loop_
_entity.id
_entity.type
_entity.pdbx_description
1 polymer ?
#
loop_
_entity_poly.entity_id
_entity_poly.type
_entity_poly.pdbx_seq_one_letter_code
_entity_poly.pdbx_strand_id
1 'polypeptide(L)'
;GDPSWAKEERFADSYQRRLYREELDRHLAQWTTERDAYEVMEALQRAGVAAMPCLNQEGRYFDPHLQDRECYVDVDHPVLGTEPLYGIPHKLSRTPGRIQGRAPLMGEHNDYVIGELLGLSAEERNSLTEQKVLY
;
A
#
# COMPACT_ATOMS: atom_id res chain seq x y z
N GLY A 1 15.02 -7.24 -27.14
CA GLY A 1 15.90 -7.92 -28.10
C GLY A 1 15.24 -7.91 -29.47
N ASP A 2 15.69 -8.76 -30.39
CA ASP A 2 15.11 -8.89 -31.74
C ASP A 2 15.04 -10.38 -32.17
N PRO A 3 14.29 -11.24 -31.44
CA PRO A 3 14.24 -12.66 -31.76
C PRO A 3 13.43 -12.91 -33.04
N SER A 4 13.80 -13.93 -33.80
CA SER A 4 13.14 -14.26 -35.07
C SER A 4 11.64 -14.51 -34.93
N TRP A 5 11.22 -15.18 -33.84
CA TRP A 5 9.81 -15.48 -33.59
C TRP A 5 8.96 -14.21 -33.49
N ALA A 6 9.51 -13.09 -33.00
CA ALA A 6 8.76 -11.85 -32.83
C ALA A 6 8.41 -11.16 -34.18
N LYS A 7 9.02 -11.59 -35.29
CA LYS A 7 8.76 -11.08 -36.65
C LYS A 7 7.76 -11.93 -37.45
N GLU A 8 7.26 -13.01 -36.86
CA GLU A 8 6.31 -13.89 -37.54
C GLU A 8 4.95 -13.20 -37.71
N GLU A 9 4.26 -13.48 -38.82
CA GLU A 9 2.99 -12.84 -39.21
C GLU A 9 1.93 -12.92 -38.10
N ARG A 10 1.91 -14.03 -37.36
CA ARG A 10 1.02 -14.25 -36.21
C ARG A 10 1.25 -13.32 -35.02
N PHE A 11 2.30 -12.50 -35.03
CA PHE A 11 2.55 -11.46 -34.03
C PHE A 11 2.64 -10.04 -34.62
N ALA A 12 2.33 -9.86 -35.91
CA ALA A 12 2.49 -8.60 -36.64
C ALA A 12 1.66 -7.45 -36.04
N ASP A 13 0.44 -7.73 -35.57
CA ASP A 13 -0.48 -6.72 -35.03
C ASP A 13 -1.11 -7.13 -33.69
N SER A 14 -1.90 -6.20 -33.11
CA SER A 14 -2.54 -6.42 -31.80
C SER A 14 -3.62 -7.50 -31.83
N TYR A 15 -4.31 -7.69 -32.95
CA TYR A 15 -5.34 -8.72 -33.11
C TYR A 15 -4.68 -10.11 -33.16
N GLN A 16 -3.66 -10.27 -34.00
CA GLN A 16 -2.90 -11.52 -34.14
C GLN A 16 -2.21 -11.88 -32.82
N ARG A 17 -1.52 -10.93 -32.15
CA ARG A 17 -0.93 -11.17 -30.82
C ARG A 17 -1.95 -11.60 -29.77
N ARG A 18 -3.20 -11.12 -29.86
CA ARG A 18 -4.27 -11.55 -28.96
C ARG A 18 -4.76 -12.98 -29.28
N LEU A 19 -4.91 -13.30 -30.57
CA LEU A 19 -5.33 -14.62 -31.01
C LEU A 19 -4.33 -15.71 -30.62
N TYR A 20 -3.03 -15.40 -30.71
CA TYR A 20 -1.92 -16.31 -30.39
C TYR A 20 -1.26 -16.02 -29.03
N ARG A 21 -2.03 -15.46 -28.07
CA ARG A 21 -1.50 -15.01 -26.77
C ARG A 21 -0.76 -16.11 -26.01
N GLU A 22 -1.30 -17.32 -25.95
CA GLU A 22 -0.69 -18.39 -25.15
C GLU A 22 0.74 -18.74 -25.60
N GLU A 23 1.00 -18.64 -26.90
CA GLU A 23 2.33 -18.90 -27.45
C GLU A 23 3.27 -17.70 -27.25
N LEU A 24 2.75 -16.48 -27.42
CA LEU A 24 3.48 -15.26 -27.08
C LEU A 24 3.91 -15.28 -25.60
N ASP A 25 2.98 -15.57 -24.69
CA ASP A 25 3.23 -15.65 -23.25
C ASP A 25 4.26 -16.73 -22.91
N ARG A 26 4.28 -17.85 -23.66
CA ARG A 26 5.30 -18.89 -23.48
C ARG A 26 6.70 -18.40 -23.85
N HIS A 27 6.84 -17.69 -24.97
CA HIS A 27 8.12 -17.08 -25.36
C HIS A 27 8.58 -16.04 -24.36
N LEU A 28 7.66 -15.19 -23.87
CA LEU A 28 7.96 -14.19 -22.86
C LEU A 28 8.36 -14.84 -21.53
N ALA A 29 7.62 -15.84 -21.06
CA ALA A 29 7.91 -16.58 -19.83
C ALA A 29 9.29 -17.25 -19.88
N GLN A 30 9.63 -17.90 -20.99
CA GLN A 30 10.96 -18.50 -21.17
C GLN A 30 12.06 -17.43 -21.04
N TRP A 31 11.85 -16.25 -21.63
CA TRP A 31 12.81 -15.16 -21.53
C TRP A 31 12.86 -14.54 -20.12
N THR A 32 11.74 -14.39 -19.41
CA THR A 32 11.73 -13.76 -18.08
C THR A 32 12.18 -14.68 -16.94
N THR A 33 12.04 -16.01 -17.09
CA THR A 33 12.26 -16.97 -15.97
C THR A 33 13.70 -16.97 -15.45
N GLU A 34 14.67 -16.70 -16.32
CA GLU A 34 16.10 -16.74 -15.98
C GLU A 34 16.65 -15.39 -15.48
N ARG A 35 15.79 -14.40 -15.24
CA ARG A 35 16.18 -13.00 -14.99
C ARG A 35 15.55 -12.46 -13.73
N ASP A 36 16.24 -11.53 -13.08
CA ASP A 36 15.66 -10.81 -11.97
C ASP A 36 14.54 -9.87 -12.45
N ALA A 37 13.47 -9.73 -11.65
CA ALA A 37 12.30 -8.96 -12.03
C ALA A 37 12.60 -7.47 -12.19
N TYR A 38 13.51 -6.91 -11.38
CA TYR A 38 13.91 -5.50 -11.48
C TYR A 38 14.80 -5.26 -12.71
N GLU A 39 15.70 -6.18 -13.04
CA GLU A 39 16.49 -6.09 -14.28
C GLU A 39 15.59 -6.08 -15.54
N VAL A 40 14.57 -6.95 -15.55
CA VAL A 40 13.56 -6.99 -16.61
C VAL A 40 12.75 -5.69 -16.64
N MET A 41 12.30 -5.20 -15.48
CA MET A 41 11.58 -3.93 -15.35
C MET A 41 12.39 -2.79 -15.97
N GLU A 42 13.64 -2.61 -15.56
CA GLU A 42 14.49 -1.53 -16.05
C GLU A 42 14.76 -1.63 -17.56
N ALA A 43 14.97 -2.84 -18.07
CA ALA A 43 15.18 -3.07 -19.50
C ALA A 43 13.92 -2.70 -20.32
N LEU A 44 12.74 -3.09 -19.84
CA LEU A 44 11.46 -2.77 -20.48
C LEU A 44 11.15 -1.27 -20.42
N GLN A 45 11.34 -0.63 -19.26
CA GLN A 45 11.11 0.81 -19.09
C GLN A 45 12.06 1.65 -19.96
N ARG A 46 13.34 1.27 -20.09
CA ARG A 46 14.28 1.91 -21.02
C ARG A 46 13.84 1.83 -22.48
N ALA A 47 13.08 0.79 -22.84
CA ALA A 47 12.48 0.63 -24.16
C ALA A 47 11.09 1.30 -24.29
N GLY A 48 10.62 2.03 -23.27
CA GLY A 48 9.32 2.69 -23.27
C GLY A 48 8.13 1.78 -22.91
N VAL A 49 8.39 0.57 -22.41
CA VAL A 49 7.35 -0.37 -21.97
C VAL A 49 7.09 -0.20 -20.48
N ALA A 50 5.84 0.09 -20.11
CA ALA A 50 5.43 0.14 -18.72
C ALA A 50 5.48 -1.27 -18.11
N ALA A 51 6.39 -1.46 -17.15
CA ALA A 51 6.59 -2.72 -16.44
C ALA A 51 6.93 -2.45 -14.98
N MET A 52 6.57 -3.38 -14.10
CA MET A 52 6.92 -3.39 -12.68
C MET A 52 6.88 -4.85 -12.16
N PRO A 53 7.71 -5.23 -11.19
CA PRO A 53 7.60 -6.52 -10.52
C PRO A 53 6.23 -6.71 -9.85
N CYS A 54 5.75 -7.95 -9.82
CA CYS A 54 4.58 -8.29 -9.01
C CYS A 54 5.01 -8.46 -7.55
N LEU A 55 4.77 -7.44 -6.72
CA LEU A 55 5.20 -7.42 -5.33
C LEU A 55 4.21 -8.13 -4.40
N ASN A 56 4.72 -8.97 -3.51
CA ASN A 56 3.97 -9.50 -2.36
C ASN A 56 3.90 -8.45 -1.23
N GLN A 57 3.27 -8.78 -0.09
CA GLN A 57 3.06 -7.81 0.99
C GLN A 57 4.36 -7.27 1.57
N GLU A 58 5.35 -8.14 1.79
CA GLU A 58 6.67 -7.75 2.29
C GLU A 58 7.41 -6.87 1.28
N GLY A 59 7.41 -7.27 0.01
CA GLY A 59 8.03 -6.52 -1.08
C GLY A 59 7.41 -5.14 -1.25
N ARG A 60 6.10 -4.99 -1.04
CA ARG A 60 5.44 -3.67 -1.06
C ARG A 60 5.88 -2.79 0.11
N TYR A 61 6.06 -3.37 1.29
CA TYR A 61 6.44 -2.63 2.48
C TYR A 61 7.86 -2.06 2.38
N PHE A 62 8.78 -2.83 1.78
CA PHE A 62 10.18 -2.45 1.60
C PHE A 62 10.50 -1.83 0.23
N ASP A 63 9.51 -1.64 -0.64
CA ASP A 63 9.75 -1.04 -1.96
C ASP A 63 10.21 0.42 -1.83
N PRO A 64 11.36 0.80 -2.43
CA PRO A 64 11.90 2.15 -2.28
C PRO A 64 10.96 3.27 -2.75
N HIS A 65 10.17 3.02 -3.80
CA HIS A 65 9.22 4.00 -4.30
C HIS A 65 8.03 4.17 -3.35
N LEU A 66 7.53 3.08 -2.78
CA LEU A 66 6.45 3.13 -1.79
C LEU A 66 6.91 3.77 -0.47
N GLN A 67 8.17 3.58 -0.08
CA GLN A 67 8.78 4.26 1.09
C GLN A 67 8.96 5.75 0.86
N ASP A 68 9.53 6.18 -0.27
CA ASP A 68 9.68 7.60 -0.63
C ASP A 68 8.34 8.35 -0.65
N ARG A 69 7.27 7.63 -1.00
CA ARG A 69 5.90 8.16 -1.02
C ARG A 69 5.20 8.07 0.33
N GLU A 70 5.83 7.57 1.38
CA GLU A 70 5.22 7.31 2.69
C GLU A 70 3.87 6.56 2.54
N CYS A 71 3.85 5.55 1.65
CA CYS A 71 2.66 4.70 1.46
C CYS A 71 2.37 3.85 2.69
N TYR A 72 3.39 3.58 3.50
CA TYR A 72 3.27 3.01 4.83
C TYR A 72 3.93 3.96 5.81
N VAL A 73 3.30 4.14 6.97
CA VAL A 73 3.83 4.95 8.07
C VAL A 73 3.73 4.15 9.36
N ASP A 74 4.82 4.16 10.13
CA ASP A 74 4.88 3.49 11.41
C ASP A 74 4.14 4.30 12.47
N VAL A 75 3.26 3.62 13.22
CA VAL A 75 2.46 4.21 14.29
C VAL A 75 2.62 3.42 15.56
N ASP A 76 3.00 4.10 16.64
CA ASP A 76 3.13 3.49 17.96
C ASP A 76 1.76 3.22 18.59
N HIS A 77 1.55 1.97 19.00
CA HIS A 77 0.39 1.52 19.73
C HIS A 77 0.76 1.02 21.14
N PRO A 78 0.13 1.49 22.22
CA PRO A 78 0.50 1.16 23.60
C PRO A 78 0.32 -0.33 23.92
N VAL A 79 -0.50 -1.04 23.15
CA VAL A 79 -0.77 -2.48 23.32
C VAL A 79 -0.06 -3.34 22.27
N LEU A 80 0.10 -2.84 21.03
CA LEU A 80 0.58 -3.65 19.91
C LEU A 80 2.06 -3.39 19.59
N GLY A 81 2.64 -2.31 20.13
CA GLY A 81 3.94 -1.81 19.70
C GLY A 81 3.81 -0.95 18.43
N THR A 82 4.92 -0.76 17.74
CA THR A 82 4.96 -0.01 16.47
C THR A 82 4.41 -0.88 15.35
N GLU A 83 3.38 -0.38 14.67
CA GLU A 83 2.70 -1.10 13.57
C GLU A 83 2.67 -0.24 12.30
N PRO A 84 2.91 -0.83 11.12
CA PRO A 84 2.84 -0.12 9.86
C PRO A 84 1.38 0.07 9.44
N LEU A 85 0.96 1.33 9.27
CA LEU A 85 -0.34 1.67 8.71
C LEU A 85 -0.21 2.15 7.27
N TYR A 86 -1.21 1.85 6.44
CA TYR A 86 -1.27 2.44 5.11
C TYR A 86 -1.50 3.95 5.22
N GLY A 87 -0.58 4.72 4.66
CA GLY A 87 -0.55 6.18 4.71
C GLY A 87 -1.68 6.83 3.90
N ILE A 88 -1.73 8.16 3.93
CA ILE A 88 -2.67 8.93 3.11
C ILE A 88 -2.20 8.90 1.64
N PRO A 89 -2.97 8.30 0.71
CA PRO A 89 -2.50 8.10 -0.67
C PRO A 89 -2.37 9.41 -1.46
N HIS A 90 -3.13 10.44 -1.05
CA HIS A 90 -3.13 11.74 -1.71
C HIS A 90 -2.11 12.68 -1.09
N LYS A 91 -1.15 13.15 -1.91
CA LYS A 91 -0.16 14.15 -1.51
C LYS A 91 -0.62 15.53 -1.98
N LEU A 92 -1.13 16.34 -1.06
CA LEU A 92 -1.65 17.67 -1.32
C LEU A 92 -0.63 18.73 -0.88
N SER A 93 -0.26 19.66 -1.77
CA SER A 93 0.77 20.66 -1.48
C SER A 93 0.37 21.70 -0.42
N ARG A 94 -0.92 22.04 -0.33
CA ARG A 94 -1.44 23.06 0.60
C ARG A 94 -1.96 22.49 1.92
N THR A 95 -2.50 21.28 1.88
CA THR A 95 -3.10 20.60 3.04
C THR A 95 -2.67 19.14 3.07
N PRO A 96 -1.37 18.85 3.30
CA PRO A 96 -0.87 17.48 3.36
C PRO A 96 -1.64 16.68 4.41
N GLY A 97 -2.24 15.57 4.00
CA GLY A 97 -2.87 14.63 4.94
C GLY A 97 -1.80 13.94 5.79
N ARG A 98 -2.10 13.72 7.07
CA ARG A 98 -1.21 13.04 8.02
C ARG A 98 -2.05 12.09 8.88
N ILE A 99 -1.48 10.94 9.20
CA ILE A 99 -2.01 10.10 10.29
C ILE A 99 -1.64 10.81 11.60
N GLN A 100 -2.66 11.20 12.37
CA GLN A 100 -2.46 11.98 13.61
C GLN A 100 -2.06 11.11 14.80
N GLY A 101 -2.12 9.80 14.64
CA GLY A 101 -1.79 8.81 15.65
C GLY A 101 -2.55 7.53 15.41
N ARG A 102 -2.40 6.60 16.35
CA ARG A 102 -3.17 5.36 16.38
C ARG A 102 -4.66 5.59 16.59
N ALA A 103 -5.44 4.55 16.36
CA ALA A 103 -6.80 4.48 16.87
C ALA A 103 -6.80 4.59 18.42
N PRO A 104 -7.79 5.30 19.01
CA PRO A 104 -7.90 5.40 20.45
C PRO A 104 -8.25 4.05 21.09
N LEU A 105 -7.83 3.86 22.33
CA LEU A 105 -8.30 2.77 23.16
C LEU A 105 -9.75 3.03 23.58
N MET A 106 -10.43 1.97 24.01
CA MET A 106 -11.76 2.10 24.57
C MET A 106 -11.73 3.05 25.77
N GLY A 107 -12.59 4.07 25.76
CA GLY A 107 -12.71 5.07 26.83
C GLY A 107 -11.57 6.08 26.93
N GLU A 108 -10.55 6.04 26.07
CA GLU A 108 -9.33 6.86 26.22
C GLU A 108 -9.59 8.37 26.34
N HIS A 109 -10.64 8.86 25.67
CA HIS A 109 -10.99 10.27 25.66
C HIS A 109 -12.19 10.62 26.55
N ASN A 110 -12.61 9.72 27.46
CA ASN A 110 -13.77 9.97 28.34
C ASN A 110 -13.57 11.19 29.22
N ASP A 111 -12.39 11.34 29.85
CA ASP A 111 -12.09 12.51 30.69
C ASP A 111 -12.11 13.82 29.89
N TYR A 112 -11.54 13.83 28.68
CA TYR A 112 -11.56 15.01 27.83
C TYR A 112 -12.97 15.36 27.36
N VAL A 113 -13.70 14.40 26.78
CA VAL A 113 -15.01 14.69 26.19
C VAL A 113 -16.08 14.91 27.26
N ILE A 114 -16.18 14.00 28.23
CA ILE A 114 -17.24 14.05 29.24
C ILE A 114 -16.90 15.02 30.38
N GLY A 115 -15.61 15.10 30.74
CA GLY A 115 -15.14 16.02 31.78
C GLY A 115 -14.94 17.43 31.25
N GLU A 116 -13.97 17.63 30.36
CA GLU A 116 -13.56 18.98 29.94
C GLU A 116 -14.59 19.65 29.00
N LEU A 117 -15.10 18.93 28.00
CA LEU A 117 -16.02 19.53 27.01
C LEU A 117 -17.46 19.61 27.51
N LEU A 118 -17.95 18.58 28.23
CA LEU A 118 -19.32 18.52 28.74
C LEU A 118 -19.48 18.99 30.20
N GLY A 119 -18.37 19.11 30.94
CA GLY A 119 -18.36 19.72 32.27
C GLY A 119 -18.77 18.80 33.43
N LEU A 120 -18.82 17.48 33.24
CA LEU A 120 -19.16 16.57 34.34
C LEU A 120 -18.02 16.50 35.35
N SER A 121 -18.37 16.49 36.63
CA SER A 121 -17.44 16.31 37.74
C SER A 121 -16.80 14.91 37.73
N ALA A 122 -15.69 14.75 38.46
CA ALA A 122 -15.06 13.43 38.60
C ALA A 122 -15.99 12.43 39.30
N GLU A 123 -16.79 12.89 40.26
CA GLU A 123 -17.78 12.09 40.97
C GLU A 123 -18.87 11.56 40.04
N GLU A 124 -19.41 12.40 39.15
CA GLU A 124 -20.41 12.00 38.16
C GLU A 124 -19.82 10.98 37.17
N ARG A 125 -18.60 11.22 36.67
CA ARG A 125 -17.94 10.29 35.75
C ARG A 125 -17.67 8.94 36.40
N ASN A 126 -17.19 8.91 37.64
CA ASN A 126 -16.99 7.66 38.39
C ASN A 126 -18.29 6.88 38.57
N SER A 127 -19.39 7.56 38.91
CA SER A 127 -20.70 6.91 39.03
C SER A 127 -21.16 6.29 37.70
N LEU A 128 -20.92 6.97 36.58
CA LEU A 128 -21.25 6.44 35.24
C LEU A 128 -20.36 5.24 34.87
N THR A 129 -19.09 5.22 35.26
CA THR A 129 -18.21 4.07 35.09
C THR A 129 -18.67 2.86 35.92
N GLU A 130 -19.05 3.06 37.19
CA GLU A 130 -19.60 1.99 38.05
C GLU A 130 -20.90 1.40 37.47
N GLN A 131 -21.74 2.25 36.88
CA GLN A 131 -22.97 1.85 36.18
C GLN A 131 -22.72 1.22 34.80
N LYS A 132 -21.45 1.15 34.34
CA LYS A 132 -21.03 0.64 33.01
C LYS A 132 -21.61 1.44 31.84
N VAL A 133 -21.86 2.72 32.06
CA VAL A 133 -22.22 3.68 31.00
C VAL A 133 -20.95 4.20 30.32
N LEU A 134 -19.90 4.45 31.10
CA LEU A 134 -18.56 4.79 30.61
C LEU A 134 -17.61 3.59 30.78
N TYR A 135 -16.61 3.55 29.90
CA TYR A 135 -15.51 2.59 29.93
C TYR A 135 -14.31 3.14 30.71
#